data_AF-A0A1X1FFW7-F1
#
_entry.id   AF-A0A1X1FFW7-F1
#
_cell.length_a   1.000
_cell.length_b   1.000
_cell.length_c   1.000
_cell.angle_alpha   90.00
_cell.angle_beta   90.00
_cell.angle_gamma   90.00
#
_symmetry.space_group_name_H-M   'P 1'
#
loop_
_entity.id
_entity.type
_entity.pdbx_description
1 polymer ?
#
loop_
_entity_poly.entity_id
_entity_poly.type
_entity_poly.pdbx_seq_one_letter_code
_entity_poly.pdbx_strand_id
1 'polypeptide(L)'
;MELGSLAEWVTGLAEIIAVVTALFLPQFQKRGQIKFKRKRTKNIILRSTKTLLGTNKLTDDDTTFKTFKAYVAINQLLTTDAKQETLLEMGASIIQILNNGTQLNTDQIRQIDQLVKDVENFHI
;
A
#
# COMPACT_ATOMS: atom_id res chain seq x y z
N MET A 1 -54.97 15.44 16.59
CA MET A 1 -53.51 15.52 16.52
C MET A 1 -53.20 15.62 15.04
N GLU A 2 -52.98 16.84 14.55
CA GLU A 2 -52.63 17.10 13.15
C GLU A 2 -51.36 16.30 12.88
N LEU A 3 -51.39 15.35 11.96
CA LEU A 3 -50.15 14.76 11.46
C LEU A 3 -49.30 15.95 10.96
N GLY A 4 -48.10 16.10 11.52
CA GLY A 4 -47.21 17.24 11.23
C GLY A 4 -47.09 17.50 9.72
N SER A 5 -46.81 18.75 9.36
CA SER A 5 -46.79 19.15 7.96
C SER A 5 -45.83 18.28 7.14
N LEU A 6 -46.10 18.10 5.84
CA LEU A 6 -45.19 17.35 4.95
C LEU A 6 -43.74 17.87 5.05
N ALA A 7 -43.55 19.16 5.32
CA ALA A 7 -42.24 19.75 5.51
C ALA A 7 -41.51 19.23 6.76
N GLU A 8 -42.21 19.05 7.89
CA GLU A 8 -41.61 18.52 9.13
C GLU A 8 -41.19 17.06 8.96
N TRP A 9 -41.98 16.25 8.25
CA TRP A 9 -41.61 14.87 7.92
C TRP A 9 -40.38 14.79 7.02
N VAL A 10 -40.28 15.66 6.02
CA VAL A 10 -39.12 15.73 5.13
C VAL A 10 -37.87 16.17 5.89
N THR A 11 -37.99 17.18 6.76
CA THR A 11 -36.88 17.63 7.61
C THR A 11 -36.40 16.52 8.54
N GLY A 12 -37.32 15.83 9.24
CA GLY A 12 -36.97 14.72 10.11
C GLY A 12 -36.29 13.56 9.37
N LEU A 13 -36.75 13.24 8.15
CA LEU A 13 -36.09 12.25 7.30
C LEU A 13 -34.69 12.70 6.85
N ALA A 14 -34.54 13.98 6.47
CA ALA A 14 -33.25 14.53 6.06
C ALA A 14 -32.24 14.53 7.22
N GLU A 15 -32.67 14.85 8.44
CA GLU A 15 -31.83 14.80 9.64
C GLU A 15 -31.38 13.38 9.96
N ILE A 16 -32.29 12.39 9.87
CA ILE A 16 -31.93 10.99 10.09
C ILE A 16 -30.90 10.54 9.04
N ILE A 17 -31.10 10.87 7.76
CA ILE A 17 -30.14 10.53 6.70
C ILE A 17 -28.79 11.22 6.93
N ALA A 18 -28.79 12.50 7.35
CA ALA A 18 -27.56 13.24 7.65
C ALA A 18 -26.78 12.60 8.80
N VAL A 19 -27.45 12.18 9.88
CA VAL A 19 -26.82 11.49 11.01
C VAL A 19 -26.28 10.13 10.59
N VAL A 20 -27.05 9.34 9.84
CA VAL A 20 -26.64 8.03 9.35
C VAL A 20 -25.42 8.17 8.44
N THR A 21 -25.45 9.07 7.47
CA THR A 21 -24.31 9.30 6.58
C THR A 21 -23.08 9.80 7.33
N ALA A 22 -23.22 10.72 8.29
CA ALA A 22 -22.10 11.19 9.12
C ALA A 22 -21.45 10.07 9.95
N LEU A 23 -22.25 9.13 10.46
CA LEU A 23 -21.74 7.98 11.23
C LEU A 23 -21.03 6.94 10.36
N PHE A 24 -21.54 6.67 9.16
CA PHE A 24 -21.04 5.55 8.33
C PHE A 24 -20.05 5.97 7.22
N LEU A 25 -20.03 7.23 6.80
CA LEU A 25 -19.11 7.73 5.78
C LEU A 25 -17.63 7.51 6.16
N PRO A 26 -17.17 7.77 7.41
CA PRO A 26 -15.77 7.54 7.79
C PRO A 26 -15.36 6.07 7.65
N GLN A 27 -16.26 5.14 7.98
CA GLN A 27 -16.01 3.71 7.87
C GLN A 27 -15.89 3.27 6.40
N PHE A 28 -16.72 3.83 5.53
CA PHE A 28 -16.65 3.58 4.10
C PHE A 28 -15.33 4.09 3.51
N GLN A 29 -14.94 5.32 3.86
CA GLN A 29 -13.69 5.93 3.42
C GLN A 29 -12.46 5.15 3.91
N LYS A 30 -12.47 4.67 5.16
CA LYS A 30 -11.38 3.86 5.74
C LYS A 30 -11.08 2.61 4.89
N ARG A 31 -12.12 1.91 4.41
CA ARG A 31 -11.95 0.73 3.54
C ARG A 31 -11.28 1.08 2.21
N GLY A 32 -11.68 2.20 1.61
CA GLY A 32 -11.06 2.71 0.38
C GLY A 32 -9.59 3.08 0.58
N GLN A 33 -9.28 3.75 1.68
CA GLN A 33 -7.91 4.15 2.02
C GLN A 33 -6.98 2.95 2.26
N ILE A 34 -7.46 1.88 2.93
CA ILE A 34 -6.68 0.65 3.11
C ILE A 34 -6.31 0.03 1.75
N LYS A 35 -7.29 -0.13 0.85
CA LYS A 35 -7.03 -0.65 -0.50
C LYS A 35 -6.07 0.23 -1.29
N PHE A 36 -6.21 1.55 -1.17
CA PHE A 36 -5.32 2.51 -1.82
C PHE A 36 -3.88 2.40 -1.30
N LYS A 37 -3.69 2.31 0.03
CA LYS A 37 -2.37 2.12 0.65
C LYS A 37 -1.71 0.84 0.15
N ARG A 38 -2.42 -0.30 0.16
CA ARG A 38 -1.93 -1.58 -0.37
C ARG A 38 -1.49 -1.47 -1.84
N LYS A 39 -2.33 -0.89 -2.70
CA LYS A 39 -2.01 -0.66 -4.13
C LYS A 39 -0.77 0.20 -4.29
N ARG A 40 -0.66 1.28 -3.51
CA ARG A 40 0.49 2.18 -3.54
C ARG A 40 1.77 1.46 -3.12
N THR A 41 1.74 0.68 -2.03
CA THR A 41 2.89 -0.10 -1.56
C THR A 41 3.32 -1.11 -2.62
N LYS A 42 2.39 -1.88 -3.20
CA LYS A 42 2.66 -2.80 -4.31
C LYS A 42 3.35 -2.08 -5.48
N ASN A 43 2.81 -0.96 -5.93
CA ASN A 43 3.36 -0.21 -7.06
C ASN A 43 4.76 0.34 -6.77
N ILE A 44 5.01 0.81 -5.55
CA ILE A 44 6.34 1.31 -5.15
C ILE A 44 7.35 0.16 -5.17
N ILE A 45 7.02 -1.00 -4.58
CA ILE A 45 7.89 -2.17 -4.59
C ILE A 45 8.22 -2.59 -6.03
N LEU A 46 7.20 -2.75 -6.89
CA LEU A 46 7.40 -3.17 -8.27
C LEU A 46 8.24 -2.17 -9.08
N ARG A 47 7.92 -0.87 -8.97
CA ARG A 47 8.62 0.16 -9.73
C ARG A 47 10.06 0.30 -9.27
N SER A 48 10.30 0.40 -7.96
CA SER A 48 11.65 0.51 -7.40
C SER A 48 12.49 -0.69 -7.76
N THR A 49 11.94 -1.90 -7.63
CA THR A 49 12.67 -3.15 -7.97
C THR A 49 13.02 -3.21 -9.45
N LYS A 50 12.08 -2.93 -10.36
CA LYS A 50 12.34 -2.91 -11.81
C LYS A 50 13.38 -1.86 -12.20
N THR A 51 13.33 -0.68 -11.59
CA THR A 51 14.34 0.37 -11.81
C THR A 51 15.73 -0.08 -11.36
N LEU A 52 15.83 -0.68 -10.17
CA LEU A 52 17.10 -1.14 -9.59
C LEU A 52 17.71 -2.34 -10.35
N LEU A 53 16.87 -3.25 -10.86
CA LEU A 53 17.33 -4.34 -11.73
C LEU A 53 17.86 -3.81 -13.08
N GLY A 54 17.26 -2.74 -13.62
CA GLY A 54 17.65 -2.16 -14.90
C GLY A 54 18.97 -1.36 -14.87
N THR A 55 19.35 -0.80 -13.73
CA THR A 55 20.55 0.04 -13.60
C THR A 55 21.84 -0.74 -13.32
N ASN A 56 21.74 -2.03 -12.94
CA ASN A 56 22.85 -2.97 -12.69
C ASN A 56 23.97 -2.45 -11.75
N LYS A 57 23.73 -1.32 -11.06
CA LYS A 57 24.61 -0.65 -10.10
C LYS A 57 23.83 -0.52 -8.80
N LEU A 58 24.03 -1.49 -7.92
CA LEU A 58 23.49 -1.49 -6.58
C LEU A 58 24.57 -0.97 -5.65
N THR A 59 24.77 0.34 -5.67
CA THR A 59 25.58 1.00 -4.66
C THR A 59 24.64 1.59 -3.63
N ASP A 60 25.03 1.59 -2.35
CA ASP A 60 24.26 2.21 -1.28
C ASP A 60 24.00 3.71 -1.59
N ASP A 61 24.77 4.33 -2.49
CA ASP A 61 24.59 5.69 -3.01
C ASP A 61 23.50 5.90 -4.07
N ASP A 62 22.84 4.84 -4.57
CA ASP A 62 21.68 5.00 -5.45
C ASP A 62 20.50 5.59 -4.64
N THR A 63 20.10 6.80 -4.99
CA THR A 63 18.95 7.50 -4.41
C THR A 63 17.68 6.65 -4.45
N THR A 64 17.49 5.85 -5.50
CA THR A 64 16.35 4.94 -5.65
C THR A 64 16.37 3.85 -4.58
N PHE A 65 17.54 3.27 -4.33
CA PHE A 65 17.70 2.23 -3.31
C PHE A 65 17.51 2.79 -1.90
N LYS A 66 18.15 3.93 -1.57
CA LYS A 66 17.97 4.62 -0.27
C LYS A 66 16.50 4.95 -0.03
N THR A 67 15.82 5.50 -1.03
CA THR A 67 14.40 5.88 -0.93
C THR A 67 13.51 4.65 -0.75
N PHE A 68 13.78 3.56 -1.48
CA PHE A 68 13.01 2.32 -1.35
C PHE A 68 13.19 1.68 0.04
N LYS A 69 14.43 1.60 0.52
CA LYS A 69 14.77 1.10 1.86
C LYS A 69 14.10 1.93 2.96
N ALA A 70 14.20 3.25 2.88
CA ALA A 70 13.53 4.15 3.83
C ALA A 70 12.01 4.00 3.79
N TYR A 71 11.43 3.89 2.59
CA TYR A 71 9.98 3.69 2.44
C TYR A 71 9.52 2.39 3.12
N VAL A 72 10.19 1.27 2.87
CA VAL A 72 9.82 -0.02 3.49
C VAL A 72 9.96 0.05 5.01
N ALA A 73 11.10 0.56 5.52
CA ALA A 73 11.34 0.66 6.96
C ALA A 73 10.28 1.53 7.67
N ILE A 74 9.98 2.72 7.13
CA ILE A 74 8.99 3.62 7.71
C ILE A 74 7.59 2.99 7.67
N ASN A 75 7.20 2.37 6.55
CA ASN A 75 5.86 1.83 6.42
C ASN A 75 5.67 0.52 7.18
N GLN A 76 6.73 -0.25 7.46
CA GLN A 76 6.65 -1.40 8.37
C GLN A 76 6.33 -0.97 9.80
N LEU A 77 6.91 0.14 10.27
CA LEU A 77 6.62 0.68 11.61
C LEU A 77 5.20 1.27 11.73
N LEU A 78 4.63 1.75 10.62
CA LEU A 78 3.35 2.46 10.61
C LEU A 78 2.16 1.60 10.16
N THR A 79 2.40 0.43 9.57
CA THR A 79 1.32 -0.41 9.07
C THR A 79 0.60 -1.09 10.23
N THR A 80 -0.73 -1.11 10.16
CA THR A 80 -1.60 -1.89 11.04
C THR A 80 -2.41 -2.91 10.24
N ASP A 81 -2.17 -2.98 8.93
CA ASP A 81 -2.86 -3.87 8.01
C ASP A 81 -1.97 -5.06 7.63
N ALA A 82 -2.39 -6.26 8.04
CA ALA A 82 -1.60 -7.49 7.85
C ALA A 82 -1.23 -7.77 6.38
N LYS A 83 -2.13 -7.46 5.43
CA LYS A 83 -1.83 -7.63 4.00
C LYS A 83 -0.78 -6.65 3.51
N GLN A 84 -0.83 -5.40 3.98
CA GLN A 84 0.18 -4.41 3.66
C GLN A 84 1.53 -4.77 4.31
N GLU A 85 1.50 -5.34 5.52
CA GLU A 85 2.69 -5.87 6.20
C GLU A 85 3.37 -6.97 5.37
N THR A 86 2.63 -7.97 4.88
CA THR A 86 3.20 -9.02 4.01
C THR A 86 3.82 -8.43 2.73
N LEU A 87 3.18 -7.42 2.11
CA LEU A 87 3.78 -6.73 0.97
C LEU A 87 5.11 -6.05 1.33
N LEU A 88 5.18 -5.42 2.51
CA LEU A 88 6.40 -4.76 2.98
C LEU A 88 7.50 -5.76 3.34
N GLU A 89 7.16 -6.93 3.87
CA GLU A 89 8.11 -8.04 4.09
C GLU A 89 8.71 -8.56 2.78
N MET A 90 7.89 -8.70 1.72
CA MET A 90 8.40 -9.02 0.39
C MET A 90 9.36 -7.92 -0.11
N GLY A 91 9.00 -6.65 0.09
CA GLY A 91 9.88 -5.52 -0.22
C GLY A 91 11.20 -5.55 0.56
N ALA A 92 11.16 -5.87 1.86
CA ALA A 92 12.33 -6.01 2.71
C ALA A 92 13.23 -7.18 2.25
N SER A 93 12.63 -8.29 1.84
CA SER A 93 13.35 -9.44 1.28
C SER A 93 14.08 -9.05 -0.02
N ILE A 94 13.43 -8.29 -0.90
CA ILE A 94 14.06 -7.75 -2.11
C ILE A 94 15.24 -6.84 -1.73
N ILE A 95 15.06 -5.91 -0.79
CA ILE A 95 16.14 -5.02 -0.32
C ILE A 95 17.31 -5.82 0.23
N GLN A 96 17.06 -6.88 1.00
CA GLN A 96 18.11 -7.73 1.55
C GLN A 96 18.93 -8.43 0.46
N ILE A 97 18.27 -8.95 -0.58
CA ILE A 97 18.95 -9.58 -1.72
C ILE A 97 19.78 -8.52 -2.48
N LEU A 98 19.23 -7.33 -2.70
CA LEU A 98 19.91 -6.22 -3.37
C LEU A 98 21.11 -5.69 -2.57
N ASN A 99 21.08 -5.76 -1.24
CA ASN A 99 22.15 -5.27 -0.36
C ASN A 99 23.36 -6.22 -0.26
N ASN A 100 23.24 -7.47 -0.74
CA ASN A 100 24.24 -8.52 -0.55
C ASN A 100 25.34 -8.56 -1.61
N GLY A 101 25.47 -7.56 -2.48
CA GLY A 101 26.57 -7.50 -3.44
C GLY A 101 26.59 -6.26 -4.34
N THR A 102 27.79 -5.86 -4.75
CA THR A 102 28.04 -4.76 -5.69
C THR A 102 27.55 -5.08 -7.11
N GLN A 103 27.33 -6.37 -7.41
CA GLN A 103 26.74 -6.89 -8.64
C GLN A 103 25.83 -8.07 -8.28
N LEU A 104 24.65 -8.13 -8.90
CA LEU A 104 23.72 -9.25 -8.71
C LEU A 104 24.21 -10.47 -9.50
N ASN A 105 24.28 -11.61 -8.84
CA ASN A 105 24.45 -12.89 -9.52
C ASN A 105 23.14 -13.32 -10.20
N THR A 106 23.22 -14.19 -11.23
CA THR A 106 22.06 -14.69 -11.99
C THR A 106 21.00 -15.34 -11.09
N ASP A 107 21.42 -16.01 -10.01
CA ASP A 107 20.47 -16.61 -9.06
C ASP A 107 19.77 -15.58 -8.18
N GLN A 108 20.42 -14.47 -7.82
CA GLN A 108 19.79 -13.36 -7.10
C GLN A 108 18.77 -12.64 -7.98
N ILE A 109 19.08 -12.46 -9.27
CA ILE A 109 18.14 -11.90 -10.25
C ILE A 109 16.89 -12.79 -10.36
N ARG A 110 17.06 -14.11 -10.46
CA ARG A 110 15.93 -15.07 -10.49
C ARG A 110 15.09 -15.02 -9.22
N GLN A 111 15.71 -14.91 -8.05
CA GLN A 111 14.99 -14.80 -6.77
C GLN A 111 14.19 -13.49 -6.70
N ILE A 112 14.77 -12.37 -7.12
CA ILE A 112 14.06 -11.09 -7.19
C ILE A 112 12.92 -11.16 -8.19
N ASP A 113 13.12 -11.75 -9.37
CA ASP A 113 12.06 -11.93 -10.37
C ASP A 113 10.90 -12.79 -9.86
N GLN A 114 11.19 -13.83 -9.07
CA GLN A 114 10.15 -14.64 -8.45
C GLN A 114 9.37 -13.81 -7.40
N LEU A 115 10.06 -13.06 -6.55
CA LEU A 115 9.42 -12.16 -5.58
C LEU A 115 8.59 -11.06 -6.27
N VAL A 116 9.05 -10.54 -7.41
CA VAL A 116 8.30 -9.57 -8.21
C VAL A 116 7.03 -10.20 -8.76
N LYS A 117 7.08 -11.44 -9.26
CA LYS A 117 5.87 -12.19 -9.69
C LYS A 117 4.91 -12.43 -8.54
N ASP A 118 5.41 -12.76 -7.36
CA ASP A 118 4.59 -12.99 -6.17
C ASP A 118 3.88 -11.69 -5.73
N VAL A 119 4.60 -10.56 -5.78
CA VAL A 119 4.03 -9.22 -5.55
C VAL A 119 2.98 -8.87 -6.63
N GLU A 120 3.24 -9.18 -7.90
CA GLU A 120 2.31 -8.97 -9.02
C GLU A 120 1.01 -9.79 -8.85
N ASN A 121 1.12 -11.03 -8.36
CA ASN A 121 -0.02 -11.92 -8.12
C ASN A 121 -0.72 -11.69 -6.77
N PHE A 122 -0.13 -10.89 -5.87
CA PHE A 122 -0.69 -10.63 -4.55
C PHE A 122 -2.07 -9.94 -4.62
N HIS A 123 -3.07 -10.55 -3.98
CA HIS A 123 -4.45 -10.11 -3.99
C HIS A 123 -4.75 -9.07 -2.90
N ILE A 124 -5.04 -7.84 -3.32
CA ILE A 124 -5.25 -6.65 -2.48
C ILE A 124 -6.59 -6.68 -1.75
#